data_AF-A0AAW0IDC2-F1
#
_entry.id   AF-A0AAW0IDC2-F1
#
_cell.length_a   1.000
_cell.length_b   1.000
_cell.length_c   1.000
_cell.angle_alpha   90.00
_cell.angle_beta   90.00
_cell.angle_gamma   90.00
#
_symmetry.space_group_name_H-M   'P 1'
#
loop_
_entity.id
_entity.type
_entity.pdbx_description
1 polymer ?
#
loop_
_entity_poly.entity_id
_entity_poly.type
_entity_poly.pdbx_seq_one_letter_code
_entity_poly.pdbx_strand_id
1 'polypeptide(L)' 'MKFETSKSRVAQNSFAVGYKMGEIQLHTNVNGRVGFGGSVNQKVNKKVGIAVLLTWTTGNGNTRFRTAAEYQVDPMQAF' A
#
# COMPACT_ATOMS: atom_id res chain seq x y z
N MET A 1 -3.67 6.91 -13.77
CA MET A 1 -3.77 6.69 -15.23
C MET A 1 -2.57 7.34 -15.91
N LYS A 2 -1.97 6.68 -16.91
CA LYS A 2 -0.81 7.20 -17.68
C LYS A 2 -1.13 7.15 -19.17
N PHE A 3 -1.02 8.29 -19.85
CA PHE A 3 -1.24 8.42 -21.29
C PHE A 3 0.09 8.66 -22.02
N GLU A 4 0.36 7.90 -23.09
CA GLU A 4 1.52 8.08 -23.95
C GLU A 4 1.13 8.90 -25.17
N THR A 5 1.59 10.16 -25.24
CA THR A 5 1.28 11.10 -26.31
C THR A 5 1.90 10.70 -27.65
N SER A 6 3.10 10.10 -27.65
CA SER A 6 3.77 9.62 -28.87
C SER A 6 3.03 8.49 -29.58
N LYS A 7 2.16 7.76 -28.85
CA LYS A 7 1.35 6.65 -29.38
C LYS A 7 -0.15 6.94 -29.32
N SER A 8 -0.54 8.16 -28.91
CA SER A 8 -1.92 8.58 -28.69
C SER A 8 -2.79 7.55 -27.95
N ARG A 9 -2.24 6.90 -26.91
CA ARG A 9 -2.93 5.80 -26.19
C ARG A 9 -2.68 5.82 -24.68
N VAL A 10 -3.67 5.34 -23.93
CA VAL A 10 -3.52 5.02 -22.50
C VAL A 10 -2.53 3.87 -22.32
N ALA A 11 -1.38 4.15 -21.72
CA ALA A 11 -0.33 3.16 -21.48
C ALA A 11 -0.59 2.33 -20.22
N GLN A 12 -1.23 2.93 -19.20
CA GLN A 12 -1.47 2.27 -17.92
C GLN A 12 -2.71 2.83 -17.24
N ASN A 13 -3.55 1.92 -16.74
CA ASN A 13 -4.65 2.25 -15.85
C ASN A 13 -4.42 1.58 -14.51
N SER A 14 -4.59 2.32 -13.43
CA SER A 14 -4.35 1.82 -12.08
C SER A 14 -5.51 2.23 -11.21
N PHE A 15 -6.01 1.28 -10.44
CA PHE A 15 -7.15 1.46 -9.55
C PHE A 15 -6.67 1.22 -8.12
N ALA A 16 -7.17 2.01 -7.19
CA ALA A 16 -6.94 1.79 -5.78
C ALA A 16 -8.26 1.95 -5.03
N VAL A 17 -8.51 1.05 -4.10
CA VAL A 17 -9.64 1.10 -3.17
C VAL A 17 -9.06 1.00 -1.78
N GLY A 18 -9.38 2.00 -0.95
CA GLY A 18 -8.98 2.04 0.44
C GLY A 18 -10.18 2.17 1.36
N TYR A 19 -10.02 1.66 2.57
CA TYR A 19 -10.97 1.82 3.65
C TYR A 19 -10.23 2.23 4.91
N LYS A 20 -10.77 3.21 5.63
CA LYS A 20 -10.22 3.66 6.91
C LYS A 20 -11.32 3.59 7.96
N MET A 21 -11.03 2.91 9.06
CA MET A 21 -11.91 2.85 10.24
C MET A 21 -11.06 3.03 11.49
N GLY A 22 -11.29 4.14 12.18
CA GLY A 22 -10.48 4.53 13.35
C GLY A 22 -8.99 4.51 13.02
N GLU A 23 -8.27 3.65 13.73
CA GLU A 23 -6.82 3.48 13.65
C GLU A 23 -6.35 2.44 12.61
N ILE A 24 -7.29 1.85 11.85
CA ILE A 24 -7.00 0.86 10.81
C ILE A 24 -7.19 1.48 9.43
N GLN A 25 -6.22 1.26 8.55
CA GLN A 25 -6.25 1.61 7.14
C GLN A 25 -6.00 0.36 6.31
N LEU A 26 -6.99 -0.01 5.51
CA LEU A 26 -6.86 -0.98 4.44
C LEU A 26 -6.66 -0.22 3.13
N HIS A 27 -5.71 -0.66 2.33
CA HIS A 27 -5.48 -0.14 0.99
C HIS A 27 -5.25 -1.29 0.04
N THR A 28 -5.90 -1.30 -1.10
CA THR A 28 -5.73 -2.30 -2.16
C THR A 28 -5.56 -1.58 -3.47
N ASN A 29 -4.68 -2.08 -4.34
CA ASN A 29 -4.42 -1.45 -5.61
C ASN A 29 -4.14 -2.48 -6.70
N VAL A 30 -4.59 -2.15 -7.90
CA VAL A 30 -4.26 -2.84 -9.15
C VAL A 30 -3.51 -1.83 -10.01
N ASN A 31 -2.30 -2.20 -10.42
CA ASN A 31 -1.43 -1.37 -11.22
C ASN A 31 -1.30 -1.94 -12.63
N GLY A 32 -1.90 -1.27 -13.61
CA GLY A 32 -2.00 -1.80 -14.97
C GLY A 32 -2.87 -3.05 -15.03
N ARG A 33 -2.41 -4.06 -15.78
CA ARG A 33 -3.12 -5.33 -15.96
C ARG A 33 -2.57 -6.47 -15.10
N VAL A 34 -1.42 -6.28 -14.46
CA VAL A 34 -0.64 -7.41 -13.93
C VAL A 34 -0.17 -7.21 -12.50
N GLY A 35 -0.03 -5.97 -12.00
CA GLY A 35 0.47 -5.72 -10.65
C GLY A 35 -0.67 -5.61 -9.65
N PHE A 36 -0.59 -6.35 -8.55
CA PHE A 36 -1.57 -6.30 -7.47
C PHE A 36 -0.86 -6.02 -6.16
N GLY A 37 -1.49 -5.19 -5.34
CA GLY A 37 -0.97 -4.81 -4.04
C GLY A 37 -2.10 -4.63 -3.02
N GLY A 38 -1.78 -4.86 -1.76
CA GLY A 38 -2.63 -4.55 -0.64
C GLY A 38 -1.82 -4.28 0.60
N SER A 39 -2.26 -3.36 1.44
CA SER A 39 -1.66 -3.11 2.74
C SER A 39 -2.70 -2.91 3.81
N VAL A 40 -2.36 -3.34 5.01
CA VAL A 40 -3.10 -3.04 6.24
C VAL A 40 -2.15 -2.31 7.16
N ASN A 41 -2.47 -1.08 7.50
CA ASN A 41 -1.77 -0.31 8.52
C ASN A 41 -2.69 -0.17 9.71
N GLN A 42 -2.17 -0.43 10.91
CA GLN A 42 -2.91 -0.28 12.15
C GLN A 42 -2.07 0.44 13.18
N LYS A 43 -2.60 1.54 13.71
CA LYS A 43 -2.06 2.13 14.92
C LYS A 43 -2.66 1.37 16.11
N VAL A 44 -1.81 0.59 16.79
CA VAL A 44 -2.23 -0.26 17.92
C VAL A 44 -2.46 0.61 19.16
N ASN A 45 -1.60 1.61 19.36
CA ASN A 45 -1.74 2.62 20.42
C ASN A 45 -0.96 3.89 20.05
N LYS A 46 -0.84 4.85 20.98
CA LYS A 46 -0.12 6.12 20.74
C LYS A 46 1.35 5.96 20.35
N LYS A 47 1.99 4.87 20.74
CA LYS A 47 3.42 4.59 20.52
C LYS A 47 3.69 3.49 19.49
N VAL A 48 2.69 2.68 19.13
CA VAL A 48 2.89 1.47 18.33
C VAL A 48 2.04 1.48 17.08
N GLY A 49 2.71 1.34 15.93
CA GLY A 49 2.10 1.10 14.64
C GLY A 49 2.56 -0.24 14.07
N ILE A 50 1.68 -0.94 13.36
CA ILE A 50 2.01 -2.14 12.59
C ILE A 50 1.52 -1.97 11.16
N ALA A 51 2.22 -2.60 10.23
CA ALA A 51 1.88 -2.60 8.83
C ALA A 51 2.16 -3.97 8.22
N VAL A 52 1.25 -4.38 7.35
CA VAL A 52 1.44 -5.54 6.47
C VAL A 52 1.26 -5.06 5.04
N LEU A 53 2.15 -5.47 4.15
CA LEU A 53 2.08 -5.22 2.72
C LEU A 53 2.14 -6.56 1.99
N LEU A 54 1.22 -6.76 1.07
CA LEU A 54 1.12 -7.90 0.16
C LEU A 54 1.23 -7.40 -1.27
N THR A 55 2.06 -8.05 -2.08
CA THR A 55 2.20 -7.73 -3.50
C THR A 55 2.40 -9.00 -4.32
N TRP A 56 1.72 -9.09 -5.46
CA TRP A 56 1.92 -10.17 -6.42
C TRP A 56 1.77 -9.65 -7.85
N THR A 57 2.14 -10.48 -8.82
CA THR A 57 2.07 -10.12 -10.24
C THR A 57 1.53 -11.29 -11.05
N THR A 58 0.52 -11.06 -11.88
CA THR A 58 -0.03 -12.10 -12.77
C THR A 58 1.06 -12.72 -13.63
N GLY A 59 1.07 -14.05 -13.74
CA GLY A 59 2.09 -14.79 -14.49
C GLY A 59 3.39 -15.02 -13.72
N ASN A 60 3.52 -14.48 -12.50
CA ASN A 60 4.57 -14.84 -11.56
C ASN A 60 3.95 -15.58 -10.37
N GLY A 61 4.40 -16.81 -10.12
CA GLY A 61 3.89 -17.64 -9.01
C GLY A 61 4.25 -17.13 -7.62
N ASN A 62 5.14 -16.13 -7.53
CA ASN A 62 5.64 -15.62 -6.26
C ASN A 62 4.80 -14.47 -5.73
N THR A 63 4.39 -14.60 -4.48
CA THR A 63 3.76 -13.53 -3.69
C THR A 63 4.78 -13.00 -2.69
N ARG A 64 4.92 -11.67 -2.62
CA ARG A 64 5.78 -11.00 -1.65
C ARG A 64 4.92 -10.40 -0.55
N PHE A 65 5.13 -10.86 0.68
CA PHE A 65 4.58 -10.23 1.87
C PHE A 65 5.69 -9.54 2.67
N ARG A 66 5.36 -8.42 3.31
CA ARG A 66 6.23 -7.69 4.23
C ARG A 66 5.44 -7.33 5.47
N THR A 67 6.08 -7.43 6.62
CA THR A 67 5.53 -7.02 7.90
C THR A 67 6.47 -6.01 8.52
N ALA A 68 5.92 -4.93 9.07
CA ALA A 68 6.68 -3.91 9.77
C ALA A 68 5.95 -3.54 11.05
N ALA A 69 6.74 -3.18 12.07
CA ALA A 69 6.23 -2.61 13.30
C ALA A 69 7.12 -1.41 13.65
N GLU A 70 6.49 -0.36 14.17
CA GLU A 70 7.14 0.86 14.63
C GLU A 70 6.79 1.05 16.11
N TYR A 71 7.80 1.29 16.93
CA TYR A 71 7.67 1.57 18.35
C TYR A 71 8.35 2.90 18.69
N GLN A 72 7.56 3.88 19.12
CA GLN A 72 8.03 5.16 19.60
C GLN A 72 8.47 5.03 21.07
N VAL A 73 9.80 5.05 21.29
CA VAL A 73 10.40 4.94 22.62
C VAL A 73 10.04 6.16 23.47
N ASP A 74 10.33 7.36 22.96
CA ASP A 74 10.06 8.62 23.63
C ASP A 74 9.10 9.52 22.83
N PRO A 75 8.17 10.23 23.50
CA PRO A 75 7.45 11.32 22.87
C PRO A 75 8.49 12.37 22.46
N MET A 76 8.68 12.61 21.17
CA MET A 76 9.46 13.76 20.74
C MET A 76 8.84 15.00 21.37
N GLN A 77 9.57 15.61 22.30
CA GLN A 77 9.33 16.99 22.70
C GLN A 77 9.62 17.81 21.44
N ALA A 78 8.56 18.32 20.80
CA ALA A 78 8.73 19.25 19.70
C ALA A 78 9.48 20.47 20.26
N PHE A 79 10.69 20.73 19.74
CA PHE A 79 11.33 22.04 19.84
C PHE A 79 10.73 22.98 18.81
#